data_AF-A0A452Y1Y2-F1
#
_entry.id   AF-A0A452Y1Y2-F1
#
_cell.length_a   1.000
_cell.length_b   1.000
_cell.length_c   1.000
_cell.angle_alpha   90.00
_cell.angle_beta   90.00
_cell.angle_gamma   90.00
#
_symmetry.space_group_name_H-M   'P 1'
#
loop_
_entity.id
_entity.type
_entity.pdbx_description
1 polymer ?
#
loop_
_entity_poly.entity_id
_entity_poly.type
_entity_poly.pdbx_seq_one_letter_code
_entity_poly.pdbx_strand_id
1 'polypeptide(L)'
;MAANGLNAVRIPVGWWIASDPNPPAPFVGGALQALDSAFTWAERHNIHVIIDLHAAPGSQNPNEHSGGRDGLQTWGDSQIAQTVQVIDFLAARYAKRSSLLAVELMNEPVAPGVSLDSLKTYYQQGYNAVRRHSLTAYVIMSNRLSGSSLELVDFASQFNRVVLDMHYYALFDSKFDSYTVQDNIDYVNNFIASEINAINRPDGPLTFVGEWVAEWQVKDATKEDFQRFANAQMAVYRKATFGWAYWTYKNVNSHWSMQWMMDPYISLGNA
;
A
#
# COMPACT_ATOMS: atom_id res chain seq x y z
N MET A 1 -14.66 -2.24 11.31
CA MET A 1 -14.06 -2.96 10.17
C MET A 1 -14.72 -4.33 9.96
N ALA A 2 -14.48 -5.33 10.81
CA ALA A 2 -15.02 -6.69 10.64
C ALA A 2 -16.55 -6.73 10.47
N ALA A 3 -17.31 -6.00 11.29
CA ALA A 3 -18.77 -5.93 11.19
C ALA A 3 -19.30 -5.41 9.84
N ASN A 4 -18.46 -4.69 9.08
CA ASN A 4 -18.80 -4.19 7.74
C ASN A 4 -18.25 -5.09 6.61
N GLY A 5 -17.67 -6.25 6.94
CA GLY A 5 -17.13 -7.19 5.94
C GLY A 5 -15.68 -6.97 5.53
N LEU A 6 -14.96 -6.00 6.12
CA LEU A 6 -13.52 -5.85 5.90
C LEU A 6 -12.74 -6.95 6.66
N ASN A 7 -11.83 -7.63 5.97
CA ASN A 7 -11.08 -8.79 6.47
C ASN A 7 -9.58 -8.52 6.70
N ALA A 8 -9.06 -7.37 6.29
CA ALA A 8 -7.67 -6.97 6.48
C ALA A 8 -7.53 -5.47 6.78
N VAL A 9 -6.40 -5.09 7.37
CA VAL A 9 -5.97 -3.69 7.56
C VAL A 9 -4.50 -3.55 7.15
N ARG A 10 -4.20 -2.54 6.32
CA ARG A 10 -2.85 -2.09 6.01
C ARG A 10 -2.46 -0.99 6.99
N ILE A 11 -1.35 -1.19 7.72
CA ILE A 11 -0.91 -0.29 8.79
C ILE A 11 0.44 0.32 8.40
N PRO A 12 0.45 1.59 7.95
CA PRO A 12 1.65 2.38 7.74
C PRO A 12 2.46 2.55 9.03
N VAL A 13 3.77 2.29 8.96
CA VAL A 13 4.74 2.59 10.02
C VAL A 13 5.98 3.26 9.46
N GLY A 14 6.60 4.13 10.26
CA GLY A 14 7.89 4.72 9.92
C GLY A 14 9.05 3.95 10.51
N TRP A 15 10.22 4.04 9.86
CA TRP A 15 11.43 3.30 10.22
C TRP A 15 11.86 3.47 11.69
N TRP A 16 11.55 4.62 12.29
CA TRP A 16 11.88 4.94 13.67
C TRP A 16 11.20 4.00 14.68
N ILE A 17 10.14 3.28 14.28
CA ILE A 17 9.48 2.26 15.11
C ILE A 17 10.45 1.19 15.61
N ALA A 18 11.53 0.90 14.87
CA ALA A 18 12.55 -0.07 15.26
C ALA A 18 13.44 0.44 16.41
N SER A 19 13.34 1.71 16.78
CA SER A 19 14.06 2.35 17.88
C SER A 19 13.16 2.69 19.08
N ASP A 20 11.91 2.24 19.07
CA ASP A 20 11.01 2.41 20.22
C ASP A 20 11.57 1.76 21.49
N PRO A 21 11.34 2.36 22.68
CA PRO A 21 10.53 3.54 22.93
C PRO A 21 11.26 4.88 22.76
N ASN A 22 12.54 4.88 22.36
CA ASN A 22 13.39 6.07 22.30
C ASN A 22 13.97 6.28 20.89
N PRO A 23 13.13 6.58 19.88
CA PRO A 23 13.63 6.86 18.54
C PRO A 23 14.47 8.14 18.50
N PRO A 24 15.33 8.31 17.50
CA PRO A 24 16.12 9.52 17.33
C PRO A 24 15.21 10.72 17.04
N ALA A 25 15.59 11.89 17.55
CA ALA A 25 14.92 13.14 17.23
C ALA A 25 14.90 13.38 15.70
N PRO A 26 13.81 13.94 15.13
CA PRO A 26 12.65 14.51 15.82
C PRO A 26 11.52 13.49 16.11
N PHE A 27 11.74 12.20 15.86
CA PHE A 27 10.71 11.18 16.05
C PHE A 27 10.46 10.89 17.54
N VAL A 28 9.26 10.42 17.86
CA VAL A 28 8.82 10.09 19.22
C VAL A 28 8.35 8.65 19.29
N GLY A 29 8.51 8.03 20.47
CA GLY A 29 8.15 6.62 20.67
C GLY A 29 6.67 6.38 20.91
N GLY A 30 6.27 5.12 20.90
CA GLY A 30 4.91 4.65 21.22
C GLY A 30 4.21 3.97 20.04
N ALA A 31 4.74 4.12 18.83
CA ALA A 31 4.21 3.48 17.62
C ALA A 31 4.26 1.94 17.71
N LEU A 32 5.29 1.38 18.34
CA LEU A 32 5.43 -0.06 18.52
C LEU A 32 4.33 -0.63 19.42
N GLN A 33 4.04 0.05 20.54
CA GLN A 33 2.96 -0.36 21.44
C GLN A 33 1.58 -0.25 20.77
N ALA A 34 1.39 0.77 19.93
CA ALA A 34 0.16 0.92 19.14
C ALA A 34 0.01 -0.22 18.13
N LEU A 35 1.08 -0.60 17.42
CA LEU A 35 1.06 -1.72 16.48
C LEU A 35 0.81 -3.06 17.20
N ASP A 36 1.43 -3.30 18.37
CA ASP A 36 1.14 -4.49 19.19
C ASP A 36 -0.35 -4.59 19.57
N SER A 37 -0.94 -3.45 19.92
CA SER A 37 -2.37 -3.36 20.25
C SER A 37 -3.23 -3.63 19.03
N ALA A 38 -2.85 -3.10 17.86
CA ALA A 38 -3.53 -3.36 16.59
C ALA A 38 -3.54 -4.85 16.24
N PHE A 39 -2.42 -5.55 16.39
CA PHE A 39 -2.36 -7.00 16.24
C PHE A 39 -3.28 -7.73 17.22
N THR A 40 -3.33 -7.27 18.48
CA THR A 40 -4.23 -7.85 19.49
C THR A 40 -5.70 -7.70 19.13
N TRP A 41 -6.12 -6.53 18.63
CA TRP A 41 -7.48 -6.32 18.16
C TRP A 41 -7.78 -7.11 16.90
N ALA A 42 -6.83 -7.17 15.97
CA ALA A 42 -6.97 -7.89 14.71
C ALA A 42 -7.25 -9.39 14.94
N GLU A 43 -6.48 -10.04 15.82
CA GLU A 43 -6.71 -11.44 16.20
C GLU A 43 -8.09 -11.68 16.83
N ARG A 44 -8.55 -10.77 17.71
CA ARG A 44 -9.88 -10.87 18.35
C ARG A 44 -11.04 -10.74 17.38
N HIS A 45 -10.83 -10.05 16.26
CA HIS A 45 -11.87 -9.76 15.27
C HIS A 45 -11.67 -10.49 13.94
N ASN A 46 -10.74 -11.46 13.88
CA ASN A 46 -10.39 -12.20 12.67
C ASN A 46 -10.07 -11.27 11.47
N ILE A 47 -9.32 -10.20 11.76
CA ILE A 47 -8.78 -9.28 10.76
C ILE A 47 -7.31 -9.61 10.56
N HIS A 48 -6.89 -9.61 9.31
CA HIS A 48 -5.50 -9.73 8.92
C HIS A 48 -4.77 -8.37 8.96
N VAL A 49 -3.47 -8.37 9.24
CA VAL A 49 -2.63 -7.18 9.27
C VAL A 49 -1.57 -7.26 8.18
N ILE A 50 -1.51 -6.23 7.36
CA ILE A 50 -0.39 -5.92 6.46
C ILE A 50 0.41 -4.82 7.16
N ILE A 51 1.66 -5.10 7.51
CA ILE A 51 2.58 -4.08 8.02
C ILE A 51 3.21 -3.39 6.82
N ASP A 52 3.09 -2.07 6.73
CA ASP A 52 3.65 -1.29 5.62
C ASP A 52 4.76 -0.36 6.12
N LEU A 53 5.99 -0.56 5.64
CA LEU A 53 7.07 0.40 5.88
C LEU A 53 6.85 1.65 5.00
N HIS A 54 6.04 2.56 5.54
CA HIS A 54 5.57 3.74 4.83
C HIS A 54 6.60 4.86 4.71
N ALA A 55 7.53 4.91 5.67
CA ALA A 55 8.61 5.90 5.71
C ALA A 55 9.95 5.21 5.93
N ALA A 56 10.78 5.17 4.89
CA ALA A 56 12.11 4.59 4.95
C ALA A 56 13.17 5.62 5.43
N PRO A 57 14.30 5.18 6.02
CA PRO A 57 15.40 6.08 6.37
C PRO A 57 15.89 6.88 5.15
N GLY A 58 16.01 8.21 5.26
CA GLY A 58 16.40 9.06 4.15
C GLY A 58 15.29 9.41 3.16
N SER A 59 14.08 8.88 3.36
CA SER A 59 12.92 9.06 2.48
C SER A 59 13.07 8.54 1.06
N GLN A 60 12.13 7.69 0.66
CA GLN A 60 12.03 7.07 -0.66
C GLN A 60 11.24 7.90 -1.69
N ASN A 61 10.60 9.00 -1.26
CA ASN A 61 9.88 9.94 -2.12
C ASN A 61 9.82 11.34 -1.47
N PRO A 62 9.54 12.41 -2.23
CA PRO A 62 9.54 13.78 -1.68
C PRO A 62 8.24 14.14 -0.94
N ASN A 63 7.26 13.25 -0.86
CA ASN A 63 5.95 13.56 -0.31
C ASN A 63 5.99 13.49 1.23
N GLU A 64 5.17 14.27 1.91
CA GLU A 64 5.17 14.42 3.37
C GLU A 64 4.90 13.12 4.14
N HIS A 65 4.12 12.21 3.55
CA HIS A 65 3.81 10.90 4.14
C HIS A 65 5.04 9.99 4.31
N SER A 66 6.15 10.25 3.63
CA SER A 66 7.42 9.55 3.82
C SER A 66 8.19 9.94 5.08
N GLY A 67 7.70 10.95 5.83
CA GLY A 67 8.38 11.48 7.02
C GLY A 67 9.70 12.18 6.73
N GLY A 68 10.01 12.45 5.45
CA GLY A 68 11.17 13.21 5.02
C GLY A 68 11.06 14.69 5.39
N ARG A 69 12.22 15.34 5.58
CA ARG A 69 12.28 16.78 5.84
C ARG A 69 12.19 17.53 4.52
N ASP A 70 11.23 18.46 4.40
CA ASP A 70 11.15 19.47 3.34
C ASP A 70 11.28 18.88 1.91
N GLY A 71 10.69 17.70 1.67
CA GLY A 71 10.72 17.01 0.37
C GLY A 71 12.06 16.38 -0.03
N LEU A 72 13.01 16.30 0.91
CA LEU A 72 14.30 15.65 0.68
C LEU A 72 14.11 14.14 0.51
N GLN A 73 14.60 13.62 -0.62
CA GLN A 73 14.66 12.21 -0.95
C GLN A 73 16.14 11.80 -1.09
N THR A 74 16.66 11.03 -0.15
CA THR A 74 18.04 10.51 -0.15
C THR A 74 18.14 9.01 0.00
N TRP A 75 17.01 8.29 0.05
CA TRP A 75 17.04 6.84 0.07
C TRP A 75 17.74 6.27 -1.18
N GLY A 76 18.72 5.41 -0.97
CA GLY A 76 19.47 4.70 -2.01
C GLY A 76 20.38 3.65 -1.38
N ASP A 77 21.45 3.27 -2.08
CA ASP A 77 22.34 2.15 -1.68
C ASP A 77 22.82 2.23 -0.23
N SER A 78 23.16 3.43 0.27
CA SER A 78 23.61 3.62 1.66
C SER A 78 22.53 3.37 2.73
N GLN A 79 21.26 3.45 2.36
CA GLN A 79 20.11 3.28 3.27
C GLN A 79 19.55 1.86 3.25
N ILE A 80 19.92 1.03 2.24
CA ILE A 80 19.42 -0.33 2.08
C ILE A 80 19.60 -1.15 3.36
N ALA A 81 20.82 -1.19 3.91
CA ALA A 81 21.11 -2.00 5.10
C ALA A 81 20.26 -1.60 6.31
N GLN A 82 20.11 -0.30 6.56
CA GLN A 82 19.27 0.20 7.66
C GLN A 82 17.79 -0.09 7.42
N THR A 83 17.31 0.04 6.18
CA THR A 83 15.92 -0.25 5.82
C THR A 83 15.61 -1.74 6.00
N VAL A 84 16.54 -2.63 5.60
CA VAL A 84 16.42 -4.09 5.81
C VAL A 84 16.39 -4.45 7.30
N GLN A 85 17.15 -3.75 8.15
CA GLN A 85 17.11 -3.97 9.60
C GLN A 85 15.73 -3.66 10.20
N VAL A 86 15.03 -2.65 9.70
CA VAL A 86 13.66 -2.33 10.12
C VAL A 86 12.69 -3.45 9.71
N ILE A 87 12.79 -3.94 8.47
CA ILE A 87 11.99 -5.06 8.00
C ILE A 87 12.25 -6.32 8.82
N ASP A 88 13.51 -6.63 9.10
CA ASP A 88 13.89 -7.77 9.94
C ASP A 88 13.29 -7.67 11.35
N PHE A 89 13.37 -6.48 11.96
CA PHE A 89 12.79 -6.21 13.27
C PHE A 89 11.27 -6.44 13.29
N LEU A 90 10.55 -5.88 12.32
CA LEU A 90 9.10 -6.03 12.20
C LEU A 90 8.72 -7.49 11.95
N ALA A 91 9.39 -8.16 11.01
CA ALA A 91 9.16 -9.57 10.70
C ALA A 91 9.41 -10.46 11.93
N ALA A 92 10.53 -10.29 12.63
CA ALA A 92 10.88 -11.06 13.82
C ALA A 92 9.83 -10.93 14.92
N ARG A 93 9.35 -9.71 15.16
CA ARG A 93 8.38 -9.41 16.21
C ARG A 93 7.01 -10.04 15.93
N TYR A 94 6.52 -9.93 14.70
CA TYR A 94 5.14 -10.26 14.37
C TYR A 94 4.97 -11.63 13.69
N ALA A 95 6.05 -12.33 13.30
CA ALA A 95 5.99 -13.61 12.58
C ALA A 95 5.13 -14.70 13.25
N LYS A 96 5.02 -14.68 14.57
CA LYS A 96 4.22 -15.66 15.35
C LYS A 96 2.78 -15.21 15.61
N ARG A 97 2.39 -14.00 15.20
CA ARG A 97 1.03 -13.47 15.39
C ARG A 97 0.14 -14.01 14.27
N SER A 98 -0.97 -14.64 14.62
CA SER A 98 -1.82 -15.32 13.63
C SER A 98 -2.50 -14.35 12.67
N SER A 99 -2.63 -13.07 13.05
CA SER A 99 -3.16 -12.04 12.17
C SER A 99 -2.13 -11.48 11.18
N LEU A 100 -0.83 -11.83 11.26
CA LEU A 100 0.14 -11.34 10.26
C LEU A 100 -0.16 -11.96 8.89
N LEU A 101 -0.59 -11.14 7.95
CA LEU A 101 -0.83 -11.55 6.56
C LEU A 101 0.37 -11.26 5.68
N ALA A 102 0.89 -10.03 5.76
CA ALA A 102 1.98 -9.59 4.90
C ALA A 102 2.87 -8.53 5.55
N VAL A 103 4.09 -8.42 5.00
CA VAL A 103 5.00 -7.30 5.25
C VAL A 103 5.28 -6.63 3.91
N GLU A 104 4.89 -5.38 3.78
CA GLU A 104 5.24 -4.52 2.66
C GLU A 104 6.57 -3.84 2.93
N LEU A 105 7.50 -4.04 2.00
CA LEU A 105 8.90 -3.66 2.20
C LEU A 105 9.09 -2.15 2.13
N MET A 106 8.30 -1.43 1.34
CA MET A 106 8.41 0.01 1.18
C MET A 106 7.19 0.55 0.45
N ASN A 107 6.62 1.64 0.97
CA ASN A 107 5.57 2.39 0.30
C ASN A 107 6.14 3.34 -0.76
N GLU A 108 5.58 3.35 -1.97
CA GLU A 108 5.74 4.41 -2.97
C GLU A 108 7.17 4.95 -3.20
N PRO A 109 8.19 4.11 -3.47
CA PRO A 109 9.47 4.64 -3.97
C PRO A 109 9.24 5.41 -5.27
N VAL A 110 9.82 6.60 -5.47
CA VAL A 110 9.56 7.38 -6.70
C VAL A 110 10.71 7.29 -7.71
N ALA A 111 10.37 7.09 -8.99
CA ALA A 111 11.32 7.18 -10.10
C ALA A 111 11.49 8.64 -10.58
N PRO A 112 12.70 9.05 -11.04
CA PRO A 112 13.94 8.28 -11.06
C PRO A 112 14.75 8.36 -9.75
N GLY A 113 14.25 9.07 -8.73
CA GLY A 113 15.01 9.32 -7.49
C GLY A 113 15.45 8.04 -6.78
N VAL A 114 14.57 7.04 -6.69
CA VAL A 114 14.94 5.67 -6.34
C VAL A 114 15.29 4.91 -7.62
N SER A 115 16.55 4.48 -7.76
CA SER A 115 16.97 3.66 -8.89
C SER A 115 16.34 2.27 -8.84
N LEU A 116 16.04 1.68 -10.00
CA LEU A 116 15.43 0.35 -10.07
C LEU A 116 16.38 -0.74 -9.55
N ASP A 117 17.68 -0.59 -9.78
CA ASP A 117 18.70 -1.57 -9.33
C ASP A 117 18.87 -1.53 -7.81
N SER A 118 18.92 -0.33 -7.20
CA SER A 118 18.93 -0.17 -5.75
C SER A 118 17.66 -0.76 -5.12
N LEU A 119 16.50 -0.52 -5.75
CA LEU A 119 15.22 -1.04 -5.27
C LEU A 119 15.16 -2.57 -5.33
N LYS A 120 15.57 -3.18 -6.45
CA LYS A 120 15.64 -4.65 -6.59
C LYS A 120 16.62 -5.26 -5.58
N THR A 121 17.77 -4.62 -5.37
CA THR A 121 18.74 -5.03 -4.35
C THR A 121 18.12 -5.01 -2.95
N TYR A 122 17.41 -3.93 -2.62
CA TYR A 122 16.69 -3.81 -1.36
C TYR A 122 15.58 -4.87 -1.23
N TYR A 123 14.72 -5.04 -2.23
CA TYR A 123 13.62 -6.00 -2.19
C TYR A 123 14.09 -7.44 -2.04
N GLN A 124 15.19 -7.82 -2.68
CA GLN A 124 15.81 -9.13 -2.47
C GLN A 124 16.27 -9.32 -1.02
N GLN A 125 16.91 -8.31 -0.43
CA GLN A 125 17.39 -8.38 0.96
C GLN A 125 16.23 -8.33 1.97
N GLY A 126 15.23 -7.49 1.75
CA GLY A 126 14.02 -7.40 2.56
C GLY A 126 13.19 -8.68 2.52
N TYR A 127 13.04 -9.30 1.34
CA TYR A 127 12.43 -10.61 1.19
C TYR A 127 13.14 -11.67 2.04
N ASN A 128 14.48 -11.72 1.94
CA ASN A 128 15.27 -12.65 2.74
C ASN A 128 15.12 -12.40 4.24
N ALA A 129 15.07 -11.13 4.67
CA ALA A 129 14.83 -10.77 6.06
C ALA A 129 13.48 -11.28 6.58
N VAL A 130 12.39 -11.10 5.82
CA VAL A 130 11.08 -11.67 6.18
C VAL A 130 11.13 -13.19 6.24
N ARG A 131 11.77 -13.85 5.26
CA ARG A 131 11.86 -15.32 5.19
C ARG A 131 12.69 -15.95 6.30
N ARG A 132 13.58 -15.21 6.98
CA ARG A 132 14.24 -15.69 8.20
C ARG A 132 13.26 -15.98 9.33
N HIS A 133 12.14 -15.28 9.38
CA HIS A 133 11.19 -15.34 10.50
C HIS A 133 9.85 -15.96 10.11
N SER A 134 9.41 -15.81 8.86
CA SER A 134 8.12 -16.33 8.39
C SER A 134 8.18 -16.91 6.97
N LEU A 135 7.74 -18.16 6.86
CA LEU A 135 7.52 -18.86 5.58
C LEU A 135 6.12 -18.61 5.00
N THR A 136 5.19 -18.08 5.79
CA THR A 136 3.77 -17.95 5.43
C THR A 136 3.34 -16.51 5.17
N ALA A 137 4.00 -15.51 5.74
CA ALA A 137 3.70 -14.12 5.44
C ALA A 137 3.98 -13.81 3.97
N TYR A 138 3.07 -13.09 3.32
CA TYR A 138 3.34 -12.52 2.01
C TYR A 138 4.35 -11.38 2.12
N VAL A 139 5.17 -11.20 1.09
CA VAL A 139 6.09 -10.06 0.99
C VAL A 139 5.57 -9.15 -0.12
N ILE A 140 5.19 -7.93 0.23
CA ILE A 140 4.66 -6.96 -0.72
C ILE A 140 5.79 -6.02 -1.15
N MET A 141 5.86 -5.77 -2.46
CA MET A 141 6.83 -4.90 -3.12
C MET A 141 6.05 -3.82 -3.87
N SER A 142 6.10 -2.57 -3.41
CA SER A 142 5.47 -1.46 -4.12
C SER A 142 6.16 -1.21 -5.46
N ASN A 143 5.36 -1.01 -6.51
CA ASN A 143 5.87 -0.44 -7.74
C ASN A 143 6.36 0.99 -7.51
N ARG A 144 7.33 1.45 -8.31
CA ARG A 144 7.74 2.84 -8.21
C ARG A 144 6.66 3.77 -8.71
N LEU A 145 6.44 4.87 -8.02
CA LEU A 145 5.71 6.01 -8.58
C LEU A 145 6.44 6.49 -9.84
N SER A 146 5.69 6.81 -10.88
CA SER A 146 6.21 7.22 -12.20
C SER A 146 7.08 6.16 -12.92
N GLY A 147 7.18 4.94 -12.39
CA GLY A 147 7.79 3.78 -13.04
C GLY A 147 6.79 3.04 -13.95
N SER A 148 7.30 2.12 -14.77
CA SER A 148 6.42 1.20 -15.50
C SER A 148 5.83 0.19 -14.52
N SER A 149 4.54 -0.12 -14.62
CA SER A 149 3.88 -1.15 -13.80
C SER A 149 4.44 -2.56 -14.00
N LEU A 150 5.17 -2.79 -15.09
CA LEU A 150 5.75 -4.08 -15.43
C LEU A 150 7.21 -4.22 -14.96
N GLU A 151 7.85 -3.17 -14.45
CA GLU A 151 9.30 -3.13 -14.22
C GLU A 151 9.80 -4.10 -13.12
N LEU A 152 8.88 -4.53 -12.25
CA LEU A 152 9.12 -5.46 -11.15
C LEU A 152 8.53 -6.86 -11.40
N VAL A 153 7.71 -7.09 -12.43
CA VAL A 153 7.00 -8.37 -12.62
C VAL A 153 7.95 -9.56 -12.74
N ASP A 154 8.94 -9.46 -13.61
CA ASP A 154 9.91 -10.55 -13.83
C ASP A 154 10.87 -10.73 -12.64
N PHE A 155 11.12 -9.65 -11.90
CA PHE A 155 11.93 -9.71 -10.67
C PHE A 155 11.16 -10.41 -9.55
N ALA A 156 9.91 -9.99 -9.29
CA ALA A 156 9.07 -10.54 -8.25
C ALA A 156 8.73 -12.03 -8.52
N SER A 157 8.55 -12.42 -9.78
CA SER A 157 8.28 -13.82 -10.18
C SER A 157 9.37 -14.82 -9.75
N GLN A 158 10.55 -14.36 -9.32
CA GLN A 158 11.63 -15.23 -8.81
C GLN A 158 11.42 -15.67 -7.35
N PHE A 159 10.41 -15.13 -6.68
CA PHE A 159 10.18 -15.31 -5.25
C PHE A 159 8.85 -16.01 -4.96
N ASN A 160 8.78 -16.69 -3.82
CA ASN A 160 7.56 -17.35 -3.37
C ASN A 160 6.74 -16.42 -2.47
N ARG A 161 5.40 -16.45 -2.64
CA ARG A 161 4.44 -15.64 -1.85
C ARG A 161 4.77 -14.15 -1.86
N VAL A 162 4.98 -13.62 -3.05
CA VAL A 162 5.17 -12.18 -3.26
C VAL A 162 3.95 -11.52 -3.87
N VAL A 163 3.84 -10.23 -3.63
CA VAL A 163 2.76 -9.39 -4.09
C VAL A 163 3.36 -8.10 -4.64
N LEU A 164 2.87 -7.62 -5.78
CA LEU A 164 3.15 -6.28 -6.26
C LEU A 164 2.03 -5.34 -5.83
N ASP A 165 2.41 -4.23 -5.21
CA ASP A 165 1.48 -3.17 -4.84
C ASP A 165 1.42 -2.07 -5.91
N MET A 166 0.19 -1.70 -6.29
CA MET A 166 -0.13 -0.66 -7.23
C MET A 166 -1.10 0.33 -6.59
N HIS A 167 -0.78 1.61 -6.65
CA HIS A 167 -1.63 2.67 -6.12
C HIS A 167 -2.30 3.41 -7.28
N TYR A 168 -3.63 3.55 -7.20
CA TYR A 168 -4.42 4.15 -8.27
C TYR A 168 -5.28 5.29 -7.74
N TYR A 169 -4.99 6.49 -8.23
CA TYR A 169 -5.72 7.70 -7.92
C TYR A 169 -6.20 8.37 -9.21
N ALA A 170 -7.47 8.80 -9.25
CA ALA A 170 -7.98 9.70 -10.29
C ALA A 170 -7.69 11.18 -9.92
N LEU A 171 -6.49 11.41 -9.38
CA LEU A 171 -6.01 12.65 -8.79
C LEU A 171 -4.51 12.80 -9.13
N PHE A 172 -3.95 13.97 -8.82
CA PHE A 172 -2.50 14.25 -8.85
C PHE A 172 -1.83 14.29 -10.23
N ASP A 173 -2.61 14.20 -11.31
CA ASP A 173 -2.19 14.44 -12.68
C ASP A 173 -3.14 15.49 -13.29
N SER A 174 -2.58 16.47 -14.00
CA SER A 174 -3.33 17.60 -14.56
C SER A 174 -4.36 17.18 -15.62
N LYS A 175 -4.25 15.97 -16.19
CA LYS A 175 -5.31 15.45 -17.07
C LYS A 175 -6.67 15.38 -16.35
N PHE A 176 -6.68 15.04 -15.06
CA PHE A 176 -7.90 14.88 -14.27
C PHE A 176 -8.62 16.21 -14.03
N ASP A 177 -7.92 17.34 -14.14
CA ASP A 177 -8.52 18.68 -14.03
C ASP A 177 -9.60 18.94 -15.10
N SER A 178 -9.54 18.19 -16.21
CA SER A 178 -10.47 18.31 -17.35
C SER A 178 -11.43 17.12 -17.51
N TYR A 179 -11.26 16.06 -16.73
CA TYR A 179 -12.03 14.84 -16.90
C TYR A 179 -13.47 15.01 -16.42
N THR A 180 -14.42 14.58 -17.24
CA THR A 180 -15.82 14.43 -16.84
C THR A 180 -16.01 13.21 -15.93
N VAL A 181 -17.23 13.02 -15.42
CA VAL A 181 -17.62 11.76 -14.74
C VAL A 181 -17.29 10.54 -15.60
N GLN A 182 -17.63 10.59 -16.89
CA GLN A 182 -17.44 9.44 -17.78
C GLN A 182 -15.96 9.20 -18.10
N ASP A 183 -15.16 10.26 -18.29
CA ASP A 183 -13.73 10.11 -18.54
C ASP A 183 -13.01 9.43 -17.36
N ASN A 184 -13.38 9.77 -16.12
CA ASN A 184 -12.84 9.11 -14.93
C ASN A 184 -13.26 7.63 -14.83
N ILE A 185 -14.52 7.31 -15.17
CA ILE A 185 -15.01 5.93 -15.20
C ILE A 185 -14.30 5.12 -16.29
N ASP A 186 -14.10 5.71 -17.47
CA ASP A 186 -13.43 5.08 -18.61
C ASP A 186 -11.93 4.90 -18.34
N TYR A 187 -11.30 5.84 -17.62
CA TYR A 187 -9.93 5.69 -17.14
C TYR A 187 -9.78 4.44 -16.26
N VAL A 188 -10.72 4.20 -15.35
CA VAL A 188 -10.73 2.99 -14.50
C VAL A 188 -10.96 1.74 -15.34
N ASN A 189 -12.02 1.71 -16.16
CA ASN A 189 -12.44 0.53 -16.91
C ASN A 189 -11.48 0.12 -18.03
N ASN A 190 -10.72 1.07 -18.59
CA ASN A 190 -9.82 0.83 -19.70
C ASN A 190 -8.36 0.82 -19.24
N PHE A 191 -7.85 1.96 -18.77
CA PHE A 191 -6.43 2.09 -18.43
C PHE A 191 -6.06 1.23 -17.22
N ILE A 192 -6.69 1.45 -16.06
CA ILE A 192 -6.33 0.70 -14.84
C ILE A 192 -6.61 -0.80 -15.00
N ALA A 193 -7.74 -1.15 -15.62
CA ALA A 193 -8.03 -2.56 -15.90
C ALA A 193 -6.96 -3.21 -16.80
N SER A 194 -6.43 -2.49 -17.79
CA SER A 194 -5.35 -3.00 -18.65
C SER A 194 -4.04 -3.21 -17.87
N GLU A 195 -3.70 -2.29 -16.96
CA GLU A 195 -2.51 -2.39 -16.11
C GLU A 195 -2.58 -3.62 -15.19
N ILE A 196 -3.69 -3.79 -14.46
CA ILE A 196 -3.91 -4.95 -13.58
C ILE A 196 -3.84 -6.26 -14.38
N ASN A 197 -4.47 -6.30 -15.56
CA ASN A 197 -4.43 -7.48 -16.42
C ASN A 197 -3.01 -7.80 -16.93
N ALA A 198 -2.18 -6.79 -17.20
CA ALA A 198 -0.82 -6.98 -17.69
C ALA A 198 0.12 -7.51 -16.59
N ILE A 199 -0.12 -7.14 -15.33
CA ILE A 199 0.62 -7.64 -14.16
C ILE A 199 0.20 -9.08 -13.81
N ASN A 200 -1.09 -9.39 -13.88
CA ASN A 200 -1.65 -10.71 -13.56
C ASN A 200 -1.18 -11.79 -14.56
N ARG A 201 -0.10 -12.50 -14.23
CA ARG A 201 0.42 -13.64 -15.00
C ARG A 201 0.18 -14.96 -14.24
N PRO A 202 -0.11 -16.10 -14.92
CA PRO A 202 -0.43 -17.37 -14.26
C PRO A 202 0.59 -17.84 -13.21
N ASP A 203 1.87 -17.56 -13.43
CA ASP A 203 2.98 -17.89 -12.52
C ASP A 203 3.71 -16.63 -12.00
N GLY A 204 3.03 -15.48 -12.05
CA GLY A 204 3.56 -14.20 -11.61
C GLY A 204 3.33 -13.93 -10.12
N PRO A 205 3.83 -12.78 -9.61
CA PRO A 205 3.44 -12.28 -8.30
C PRO A 205 1.92 -12.06 -8.23
N LEU A 206 1.37 -12.09 -7.01
CA LEU A 206 -0.01 -11.61 -6.83
C LEU A 206 -0.04 -10.08 -7.00
N THR A 207 -1.21 -9.54 -7.33
CA THR A 207 -1.41 -8.09 -7.52
C THR A 207 -2.28 -7.55 -6.40
N PHE A 208 -1.87 -6.41 -5.84
CA PHE A 208 -2.60 -5.69 -4.80
C PHE A 208 -2.85 -4.26 -5.24
N VAL A 209 -4.09 -3.78 -5.06
CA VAL A 209 -4.41 -2.35 -5.16
C VAL A 209 -4.36 -1.77 -3.75
N GLY A 210 -3.16 -1.47 -3.24
CA GLY A 210 -2.92 -1.14 -1.84
C GLY A 210 -3.37 0.25 -1.43
N GLU A 211 -3.57 1.15 -2.40
CA GLU A 211 -4.20 2.44 -2.17
C GLU A 211 -5.09 2.88 -3.33
N TRP A 212 -6.28 3.34 -2.97
CA TRP A 212 -7.22 4.03 -3.84
C TRP A 212 -8.25 4.81 -3.01
N VAL A 213 -8.90 5.79 -3.66
CA VAL A 213 -10.08 6.49 -3.15
C VAL A 213 -11.10 6.69 -4.26
N ALA A 214 -12.37 6.79 -3.88
CA ALA A 214 -13.43 7.29 -4.74
C ALA A 214 -13.55 8.81 -4.63
N GLU A 215 -12.43 9.51 -4.79
CA GLU A 215 -12.36 10.98 -4.88
C GLU A 215 -11.80 11.38 -6.25
N TRP A 216 -12.25 12.52 -6.76
CA TRP A 216 -11.87 13.07 -8.06
C TRP A 216 -12.05 14.59 -8.09
N GLN A 217 -11.70 15.24 -9.21
CA GLN A 217 -11.84 16.70 -9.36
C GLN A 217 -13.16 17.17 -9.98
N VAL A 218 -14.10 16.27 -10.28
CA VAL A 218 -15.36 16.62 -10.95
C VAL A 218 -16.23 17.50 -10.05
N LYS A 219 -16.47 18.75 -10.48
CA LYS A 219 -17.34 19.69 -9.78
C LYS A 219 -18.81 19.31 -9.94
N ASP A 220 -19.59 19.59 -8.89
CA ASP A 220 -21.05 19.39 -8.85
C ASP A 220 -21.50 17.95 -9.15
N ALA A 221 -20.61 16.96 -9.00
CA ALA A 221 -20.92 15.54 -9.18
C ALA A 221 -21.97 15.09 -8.16
N THR A 222 -22.96 14.35 -8.63
CA THR A 222 -24.04 13.84 -7.78
C THR A 222 -23.56 12.67 -6.93
N LYS A 223 -24.33 12.31 -5.91
CA LYS A 223 -24.14 11.06 -5.17
C LYS A 223 -24.10 9.84 -6.10
N GLU A 224 -24.95 9.83 -7.12
CA GLU A 224 -25.01 8.73 -8.11
C GLU A 224 -23.73 8.65 -8.95
N ASP A 225 -23.12 9.79 -9.29
CA ASP A 225 -21.84 9.80 -10.02
C ASP A 225 -20.71 9.19 -9.19
N PHE A 226 -20.61 9.55 -7.91
CA PHE A 226 -19.65 8.92 -6.99
C PHE A 226 -19.91 7.41 -6.82
N GLN A 227 -21.18 6.99 -6.75
CA GLN A 227 -21.54 5.57 -6.72
C GLN A 227 -21.10 4.85 -8.00
N ARG A 228 -21.36 5.43 -9.17
CA ARG A 228 -20.94 4.87 -10.47
C ARG A 228 -19.42 4.72 -10.56
N PHE A 229 -18.67 5.73 -10.09
CA PHE A 229 -17.22 5.69 -10.06
C PHE A 229 -16.67 4.65 -9.10
N ALA A 230 -17.13 4.65 -7.86
CA ALA A 230 -16.72 3.67 -6.85
C ALA A 230 -17.07 2.24 -7.29
N ASN A 231 -18.21 2.03 -7.95
CA ASN A 231 -18.58 0.74 -8.51
C ASN A 231 -17.65 0.29 -9.65
N ALA A 232 -17.24 1.21 -10.54
CA ALA A 232 -16.26 0.90 -11.58
C ALA A 232 -14.90 0.52 -10.97
N GLN A 233 -14.43 1.28 -9.97
CA GLN A 233 -13.22 0.98 -9.20
C GLN A 233 -13.31 -0.40 -8.57
N MET A 234 -14.38 -0.70 -7.83
CA MET A 234 -14.57 -2.01 -7.21
C MET A 234 -14.64 -3.16 -8.22
N ALA A 235 -15.26 -2.97 -9.38
CA ALA A 235 -15.33 -4.00 -10.42
C ALA A 235 -13.94 -4.31 -11.04
N VAL A 236 -13.06 -3.31 -11.10
CA VAL A 236 -11.70 -3.46 -11.62
C VAL A 236 -10.73 -3.95 -10.53
N TYR A 237 -10.74 -3.33 -9.35
CA TYR A 237 -9.80 -3.63 -8.26
C TYR A 237 -10.03 -5.01 -7.64
N ARG A 238 -11.26 -5.57 -7.70
CA ARG A 238 -11.53 -6.97 -7.34
C ARG A 238 -10.83 -8.00 -8.26
N LYS A 239 -10.26 -7.58 -9.39
CA LYS A 239 -9.43 -8.44 -10.25
C LYS A 239 -7.99 -8.54 -9.79
N ALA A 240 -7.56 -7.70 -8.83
CA ALA A 240 -6.27 -7.84 -8.18
C ALA A 240 -6.28 -9.12 -7.33
N THR A 241 -5.29 -9.98 -7.55
CA THR A 241 -5.29 -11.37 -7.05
C THR A 241 -4.96 -11.50 -5.56
N PHE A 242 -4.41 -10.45 -4.94
CA PHE A 242 -4.20 -10.36 -3.49
C PHE A 242 -5.31 -9.57 -2.78
N GLY A 243 -5.94 -8.61 -3.47
CA GLY A 243 -7.04 -7.79 -2.97
C GLY A 243 -6.82 -6.30 -3.17
N TRP A 244 -7.45 -5.49 -2.32
CA TRP A 244 -7.39 -4.03 -2.36
C TRP A 244 -7.44 -3.44 -0.95
N ALA A 245 -6.94 -2.22 -0.78
CA ALA A 245 -7.07 -1.45 0.46
C ALA A 245 -7.44 0.02 0.14
N TYR A 246 -8.51 0.50 0.78
CA TYR A 246 -8.99 1.86 0.63
C TYR A 246 -8.15 2.82 1.48
N TRP A 247 -7.70 3.93 0.90
CA TRP A 247 -6.94 4.96 1.61
C TRP A 247 -7.87 6.11 2.04
N THR A 248 -8.43 6.13 3.24
CA THR A 248 -8.10 5.38 4.45
C THR A 248 -9.37 4.98 5.19
N TYR A 249 -9.27 4.27 6.32
CA TYR A 249 -10.44 3.83 7.07
C TYR A 249 -11.28 5.01 7.58
N LYS A 250 -10.64 6.04 8.12
CA LYS A 250 -11.29 7.22 8.69
C LYS A 250 -10.50 8.47 8.33
N ASN A 251 -11.19 9.45 7.75
CA ASN A 251 -10.62 10.74 7.37
C ASN A 251 -11.63 11.86 7.66
N VAL A 252 -11.15 13.09 7.77
CA VAL A 252 -12.00 14.29 7.87
C VAL A 252 -12.68 14.61 6.54
N ASN A 253 -12.05 14.26 5.43
CA ASN A 253 -12.60 14.37 4.09
C ASN A 253 -13.41 13.11 3.78
N SER A 254 -14.68 13.30 3.41
CA SER A 254 -15.67 12.22 3.34
C SER A 254 -15.29 11.12 2.34
N HIS A 255 -14.87 11.47 1.12
CA HIS A 255 -14.46 10.48 0.11
C HIS A 255 -13.09 9.85 0.37
N TRP A 256 -12.30 10.38 1.31
CA TRP A 256 -11.08 9.74 1.80
C TRP A 256 -11.34 8.82 3.01
N SER A 257 -12.59 8.71 3.46
CA SER A 257 -13.01 7.96 4.64
C SER A 257 -13.83 6.75 4.22
N MET A 258 -13.21 5.56 4.21
CA MET A 258 -13.92 4.31 3.93
C MET A 258 -15.11 4.10 4.87
N GLN A 259 -14.98 4.52 6.14
CA GLN A 259 -16.08 4.49 7.11
C GLN A 259 -17.31 5.27 6.63
N TRP A 260 -17.11 6.40 5.95
CA TRP A 260 -18.19 7.21 5.42
C TRP A 260 -18.70 6.69 4.07
N MET A 261 -17.80 6.12 3.27
CA MET A 261 -18.10 5.58 1.93
C MET A 261 -18.87 4.25 1.97
N MET A 262 -18.64 3.40 2.98
CA MET A 262 -19.40 2.17 3.17
C MET A 262 -20.87 2.48 3.45
N ASP A 263 -21.77 2.01 2.59
CA ASP A 263 -23.22 2.24 2.63
C ASP A 263 -23.61 3.72 2.90
N PRO A 264 -23.70 4.56 1.85
CA PRO A 264 -24.37 4.21 0.58
C PRO A 264 -23.50 4.17 -0.68
N TYR A 265 -22.19 4.44 -0.63
CA TYR A 265 -21.39 4.63 -1.86
C TYR A 265 -20.71 3.35 -2.35
N ILE A 266 -20.15 2.58 -1.42
CA ILE A 266 -19.48 1.31 -1.71
C ILE A 266 -20.25 0.18 -1.03
N SER A 267 -20.70 -0.80 -1.83
CA SER A 267 -21.26 -2.04 -1.31
C SER A 267 -20.20 -3.12 -1.24
N LEU A 268 -19.94 -3.59 -0.03
CA LEU A 268 -19.02 -4.70 0.25
C LEU A 268 -19.68 -6.08 0.09
N GLY A 269 -20.97 -6.12 -0.27
CA GLY A 269 -21.66 -7.37 -0.59
C GLY A 269 -20.93 -8.10 -1.73
N ASN A 270 -20.53 -9.35 -1.46
CA ASN A 270 -19.69 -10.23 -2.30
C ASN A 270 -18.19 -9.89 -2.33
N ALA A 271 -17.60 -9.52 -1.19
CA ALA A 271 -16.14 -9.55 -0.98
C ALA A 271 -15.69 -10.89 -0.38
#